data_AF-A0A2M8NR17-F1
#
_entry.id   AF-A0A2M8NR17-F1
#
_cell.length_a   1.000
_cell.length_b   1.000
_cell.length_c   1.000
_cell.angle_alpha   90.00
_cell.angle_beta   90.00
_cell.angle_gamma   90.00
#
_symmetry.space_group_name_H-M   'P 1'
#
loop_
_entity.id
_entity.type
_entity.pdbx_description
1 polymer ?
#
loop_
_entity_poly.entity_id
_entity_poly.type
_entity_poly.pdbx_seq_one_letter_code
_entity_poly.pdbx_strand_id
1 'polypeptide(L)' 'MIDPRIIQALSSSDADKRKKAVAYLAKSLDRDALPYLARVYKTDSDSEIRELAKKAVAYIQKNAPQVADDDTYDDDPDEQ' A
#
# COMPACT_ATOMS: atom_id res chain seq x y z
N MET A 1 -1.57 1.15 -11.05
CA MET A 1 -1.26 2.59 -11.22
C MET A 1 -2.23 3.38 -10.38
N ILE A 2 -1.69 4.11 -9.41
CA ILE A 2 -2.48 4.86 -8.43
C ILE A 2 -2.88 6.22 -9.00
N ASP A 3 -4.17 6.56 -8.88
CA ASP A 3 -4.69 7.88 -9.28
C ASP A 3 -4.04 8.99 -8.41
N PRO A 4 -3.34 9.98 -9.02
CA PRO A 4 -2.70 11.07 -8.29
C PRO A 4 -3.66 11.86 -7.38
N ARG A 5 -4.95 11.93 -7.72
CA ARG A 5 -5.97 12.61 -6.91
C ARG A 5 -6.17 11.92 -5.57
N ILE A 6 -5.98 10.60 -5.50
CA ILE A 6 -6.04 9.84 -4.26
C ILE A 6 -4.84 10.17 -3.38
N ILE A 7 -3.66 10.29 -3.98
CA ILE A 7 -2.45 10.70 -3.25
C ILE A 7 -2.60 12.12 -2.68
N GLN A 8 -3.14 13.05 -3.48
CA GLN A 8 -3.42 14.40 -3.01
C GLN A 8 -4.43 14.41 -1.85
N ALA A 9 -5.46 13.56 -1.91
CA ALA A 9 -6.48 13.47 -0.86
C ALA A 9 -5.91 13.03 0.51
N LEU A 10 -4.75 12.34 0.56
CA LEU A 10 -4.07 12.01 1.82
C LEU A 10 -3.56 13.24 2.57
N SER A 11 -3.44 14.40 1.92
CA SER A 11 -3.03 15.67 2.54
C SER A 11 -4.18 16.67 2.70
N SER A 12 -5.43 16.21 2.51
CA SER A 12 -6.62 17.04 2.68
C SER A 12 -6.76 17.54 4.13
N SER A 13 -7.22 18.78 4.30
CA SER A 13 -7.59 19.31 5.62
C SER A 13 -8.76 18.54 6.24
N ASP A 14 -9.66 18.02 5.41
CA ASP A 14 -10.78 17.18 5.79
C ASP A 14 -10.31 15.74 6.11
N ALA A 15 -10.49 15.32 7.37
CA ALA A 15 -10.12 14.01 7.89
C ALA A 15 -10.88 12.86 7.21
N ASP A 16 -12.15 13.06 6.85
CA ASP A 16 -12.95 12.02 6.18
C ASP A 16 -12.43 11.76 4.76
N LYS A 17 -11.97 12.80 4.06
CA LYS A 17 -11.30 12.63 2.77
C LYS A 17 -9.99 11.85 2.89
N ARG A 18 -9.18 12.13 3.92
CA ARG A 18 -7.96 11.35 4.20
C ARG A 18 -8.29 9.89 4.51
N LYS A 19 -9.29 9.63 5.37
CA LYS A 19 -9.79 8.27 5.68
C LYS A 19 -10.23 7.53 4.42
N LYS A 20 -11.02 8.17 3.55
CA LYS A 20 -11.47 7.59 2.27
C LYS A 20 -10.30 7.26 1.34
N ALA A 21 -9.31 8.13 1.25
CA ALA A 21 -8.12 7.90 0.44
C ALA A 21 -7.32 6.69 0.95
N VAL A 22 -7.08 6.58 2.26
CA VAL A 22 -6.42 5.41 2.86
C VAL A 22 -7.19 4.13 2.57
N ALA A 23 -8.51 4.14 2.74
CA ALA A 23 -9.36 2.97 2.48
C ALA A 23 -9.36 2.56 0.99
N TYR A 24 -9.34 3.54 0.08
CA TYR A 24 -9.24 3.28 -1.36
C TYR A 24 -7.90 2.61 -1.72
N LEU A 25 -6.79 3.16 -1.20
CA LEU A 25 -5.46 2.59 -1.42
C LEU A 25 -5.35 1.16 -0.88
N ALA A 26 -5.88 0.89 0.32
CA ALA A 26 -5.92 -0.46 0.87
C ALA A 26 -6.65 -1.47 -0.04
N LYS A 27 -7.81 -1.07 -0.58
CA LYS A 27 -8.64 -1.91 -1.45
C LYS A 27 -8.05 -2.14 -2.84
N SER A 28 -7.14 -1.27 -3.28
CA SER A 28 -6.47 -1.44 -4.58
C SER A 28 -5.57 -2.67 -4.63
N LEU A 29 -5.08 -3.14 -3.47
CA LEU A 29 -4.05 -4.18 -3.36
C LEU A 29 -2.76 -3.87 -4.15
N ASP A 30 -2.58 -2.62 -4.57
CA ASP A 30 -1.42 -2.16 -5.31
C ASP A 30 -0.25 -1.95 -4.33
N ARG A 31 0.84 -2.69 -4.52
CA ARG A 31 2.03 -2.58 -3.66
C ARG A 31 2.70 -1.19 -3.78
N ASP A 32 2.45 -0.45 -4.86
CA ASP A 32 2.91 0.93 -5.00
C ASP A 32 2.26 1.89 -3.98
N ALA A 33 1.17 1.47 -3.32
CA ALA A 33 0.48 2.27 -2.31
C ALA A 33 1.21 2.28 -0.96
N LEU A 34 2.07 1.28 -0.70
CA LEU A 34 2.77 1.08 0.56
C LEU A 34 3.56 2.31 1.05
N PRO A 35 4.42 2.97 0.25
CA PRO A 35 5.15 4.15 0.70
C PRO A 35 4.23 5.31 1.11
N TYR A 36 3.10 5.50 0.43
CA TYR A 36 2.14 6.55 0.76
C TYR A 36 1.42 6.26 2.07
N LEU A 37 0.97 5.02 2.28
CA LEU A 37 0.34 4.58 3.52
C LEU A 37 1.30 4.63 4.71
N ALA A 38 2.56 4.24 4.51
CA ALA A 38 3.60 4.33 5.53
C ALA A 38 3.86 5.79 5.95
N ARG A 39 3.81 6.74 5.01
CA ARG A 39 3.89 8.17 5.33
C ARG A 39 2.70 8.61 6.19
N VAL A 40 1.47 8.27 5.80
CA VAL A 40 0.27 8.60 6.59
C VAL A 40 0.37 8.05 8.02
N TYR A 41 0.78 6.79 8.17
CA TYR A 41 1.00 6.18 9.49
C TYR A 41 1.97 6.99 10.37
N LYS A 42 3.03 7.56 9.78
CA LYS A 42 4.04 8.32 10.52
C LYS A 42 3.65 9.78 10.79
N THR A 43 2.86 10.41 9.90
CA THR A 43 2.73 11.87 9.88
C THR A 43 1.30 12.40 10.01
N ASP A 44 0.25 11.58 9.89
CA ASP A 44 -1.12 12.10 10.06
C ASP A 44 -1.36 12.57 11.49
N SER A 45 -2.00 13.73 11.63
CA SER A 45 -2.33 14.30 12.93
C SER A 45 -3.39 13.48 13.67
N ASP A 46 -4.30 12.83 12.94
CA ASP A 46 -5.37 12.00 13.49
C ASP A 46 -4.87 10.58 13.78
N SER A 47 -4.95 10.16 15.05
CA SER A 47 -4.55 8.83 15.50
C SER A 47 -5.34 7.69 14.86
N GLU A 48 -6.63 7.90 14.58
CA GLU A 48 -7.46 6.88 13.93
C GLU A 48 -7.00 6.65 12.49
N ILE A 49 -6.59 7.71 11.79
CA ILE A 49 -6.08 7.63 10.42
C ILE A 49 -4.71 6.95 10.40
N ARG A 50 -3.85 7.22 11.39
CA ARG A 50 -2.58 6.48 11.54
C ARG A 50 -2.84 4.99 11.70
N GLU A 51 -3.73 4.59 12.60
CA GLU A 51 -4.07 3.17 12.79
C GLU A 51 -4.72 2.54 11.55
N LEU A 52 -5.56 3.29 10.84
CA LEU A 52 -6.14 2.85 9.58
C LEU A 52 -5.05 2.60 8.52
N ALA A 53 -4.06 3.49 8.40
CA ALA A 53 -2.95 3.35 7.47
C ALA A 53 -2.07 2.13 7.81
N LYS A 54 -1.80 1.88 9.10
CA LYS A 54 -1.10 0.67 9.55
C LYS A 54 -1.85 -0.61 9.14
N LYS A 55 -3.16 -0.66 9.36
CA LYS A 55 -4.02 -1.78 8.94
C LYS A 55 -4.02 -1.96 7.42
N ALA A 56 -4.06 -0.86 6.67
CA ALA A 56 -4.01 -0.86 5.21
C ALA A 56 -2.70 -1.47 4.67
N VAL A 57 -1.55 -1.10 5.25
CA VAL A 57 -0.25 -1.69 4.91
C VAL A 57 -0.26 -3.20 5.11
N ALA A 58 -0.66 -3.67 6.29
CA ALA A 58 -0.73 -5.09 6.59
C ALA A 58 -1.72 -5.83 5.67
N TYR A 59 -2.84 -5.19 5.32
CA TYR A 59 -3.83 -5.74 4.40
C TYR A 59 -3.26 -5.93 2.98
N ILE A 60 -2.57 -4.92 2.43
CA ILE A 60 -1.94 -5.05 1.11
C ILE A 60 -0.87 -6.13 1.15
N GLN A 61 0.02 -6.16 2.14
CA GLN A 61 1.06 -7.17 2.24
C GLN A 61 0.51 -8.61 2.28
N LYS A 62 -0.64 -8.81 2.95
CA LYS A 62 -1.27 -10.13 3.06
C LYS A 62 -2.02 -10.56 1.81
N ASN A 63 -2.64 -9.62 1.08
CA ASN A 63 -3.63 -9.93 0.04
C ASN A 63 -3.21 -9.52 -1.38
N ALA A 64 -2.19 -8.67 -1.52
CA ALA A 64 -1.67 -8.34 -2.84
C ALA A 64 -1.12 -9.62 -3.49
N PRO A 65 -1.36 -9.82 -4.80
CA PRO A 65 -0.79 -10.95 -5.50
C PRO A 65 0.71 -10.95 -5.25
N GLN A 66 1.25 -12.10 -4.82
CA GLN A 66 2.69 -12.26 -4.77
C GLN A 66 3.19 -11.91 -6.17
N VAL A 67 4.16 -11.00 -6.25
CA VAL A 67 4.96 -10.93 -7.46
C VAL A 67 5.48 -12.35 -7.58
N ALA A 68 5.07 -13.09 -8.62
CA ALA A 68 5.65 -14.40 -8.85
C ALA A 68 7.14 -14.12 -8.91
N ASP A 69 7.86 -14.61 -7.91
CA ASP A 69 9.30 -14.65 -7.93
C ASP A 69 9.59 -15.53 -9.15
N ASP A 70 9.75 -14.93 -10.32
CA ASP A 70 10.25 -15.56 -11.55
C ASP A 70 11.77 -15.79 -11.44
N ASP A 71 12.20 -16.08 -10.21
CA ASP A 71 13.49 -16.62 -9.83
C ASP A 71 13.38 -18.16 -9.70
N THR A 72 12.41 -18.80 -10.38
CA THR A 72 12.68 -20.11 -10.97
C THR A 72 13.64 -19.93 -12.15
N TYR A 73 14.84 -19.41 -11.87
CA TYR A 73 16.01 -20.06 -12.43
C TYR A 73 16.08 -21.39 -11.68
N ASP A 74 15.43 -22.41 -12.25
CA ASP A 74 15.89 -23.79 -12.11
C ASP A 74 17.34 -23.80 -12.63
N ASP A 75 18.28 -23.36 -11.80
CA ASP A 75 19.68 -23.71 -11.95
C ASP A 75 19.85 -25.09 -11.33
N ASP A 76 19.46 -26.11 -12.09
CA ASP A 76 20.11 -27.42 -12.12
C ASP A 76 19.43 -28.29 -13.20
N PRO A 77 20.10 -29.28 -13.84
CA PRO A 77 21.47 -29.74 -13.58
C PRO A 77 22.30 -30.00 -14.84
N ASP A 78 23.62 -30.10 -14.70
CA ASP A 78 24.50 -30.91 -15.57
C ASP A 78 24.27 -30.80 -17.10
N GLU A 79 24.85 -29.78 -17.77
CA GLU A 79 25.18 -29.90 -19.20
C GLU A 79 26.65 -30.30 -19.38
N GLN A 80 26.84 -31.63 -19.44
CA GLN A 80 27.91 -32.44 -20.09
C GLN A 80 29.39 -32.25 -19.69
#